data_AF-A0A948WKR3-F1
#
_entry.id   AF-A0A948WKR3-F1
#
_cell.length_a   1.000
_cell.length_b   1.000
_cell.length_c   1.000
_cell.angle_alpha   90.00
_cell.angle_beta   90.00
_cell.angle_gamma   90.00
#
_symmetry.space_group_name_H-M   'P 1'
#
loop_
_entity.id
_entity.type
_entity.pdbx_description
1 polymer ?
#
loop_
_entity_poly.entity_id
_entity_poly.type
_entity_poly.pdbx_seq_one_letter_code
_entity_poly.pdbx_strand_id
1 'polypeptide(L)'
;MCGIICVLSRKAGRSAPGRDEVLALLAESRALLTKRDASRVAEASKVLSRADELLKGEPGVHALVGNRELASGIASAVAEMTPLLAAIESDLEAAADALAIENAAEAIASAKDVLWSLHNDRLRT
;
A
#
# COMPACT_ATOMS: atom_id res chain seq x y z
N MET A 1 -14.87 -1.52 -37.74
CA MET A 1 -14.21 -2.65 -37.06
C MET A 1 -14.52 -2.49 -35.58
N CYS A 2 -15.63 -3.06 -35.11
CA CYS A 2 -16.18 -2.79 -33.78
C CYS A 2 -15.71 -3.88 -32.81
N GLY A 3 -14.75 -3.56 -31.94
CA GLY A 3 -14.26 -4.49 -30.93
C GLY A 3 -15.26 -4.65 -29.79
N ILE A 4 -15.74 -5.86 -29.57
CA ILE A 4 -16.48 -6.24 -28.36
C ILE A 4 -15.45 -6.46 -27.25
N ILE A 5 -15.58 -5.73 -26.13
CA ILE A 5 -14.80 -5.97 -24.92
C ILE A 5 -15.66 -6.83 -23.98
N CYS A 6 -15.24 -8.07 -23.75
CA CYS A 6 -15.84 -8.94 -22.74
C CYS A 6 -15.11 -8.75 -21.41
N VAL A 7 -15.78 -8.15 -20.44
CA VAL A 7 -15.37 -8.21 -19.03
C VAL A 7 -15.92 -9.52 -18.46
N LEU A 8 -15.05 -10.53 -18.34
CA LEU A 8 -15.37 -11.76 -17.62
C LEU A 8 -15.32 -11.47 -16.13
N SER A 9 -16.48 -11.34 -15.48
CA SER A 9 -16.54 -11.41 -14.02
C SER A 9 -16.12 -12.81 -13.58
N ARG A 10 -14.87 -12.93 -13.14
CA ARG A 10 -14.36 -14.16 -12.53
C ARG A 10 -15.16 -14.34 -11.23
N LYS A 11 -15.96 -15.41 -11.13
CA LYS A 11 -16.73 -15.78 -9.93
C LYS A 11 -15.87 -15.53 -8.70
N ALA A 12 -16.20 -14.50 -7.91
CA ALA A 12 -15.41 -14.08 -6.77
C ALA A 12 -15.49 -15.15 -5.67
N GLY A 13 -14.61 -16.15 -5.77
CA GLY A 13 -14.45 -17.23 -4.79
C GLY A 13 -13.49 -16.88 -3.65
N ARG A 14 -12.97 -15.64 -3.59
CA ARG A 14 -12.22 -15.15 -2.43
C ARG A 14 -13.23 -14.73 -1.37
N SER A 15 -13.15 -15.34 -0.19
CA SER A 15 -13.71 -14.77 1.03
C SER A 15 -13.22 -13.33 1.20
N ALA A 16 -14.07 -12.45 1.71
CA ALA A 16 -13.66 -11.08 2.02
C ALA A 16 -12.39 -11.12 2.90
N PRO A 17 -11.37 -10.29 2.61
CA PRO A 17 -10.19 -10.24 3.44
C PRO A 17 -10.58 -9.91 4.88
N GLY A 18 -9.99 -10.62 5.85
CA GLY A 18 -10.25 -10.33 7.24
C GLY A 18 -9.69 -8.95 7.59
N ARG A 19 -10.44 -8.14 8.35
CA ARG A 19 -9.97 -6.84 8.88
C ARG A 19 -8.56 -6.98 9.47
N ASP A 20 -8.38 -8.00 10.31
CA ASP A 20 -7.14 -8.22 11.05
C ASP A 20 -5.97 -8.59 10.14
N GLU A 21 -6.23 -9.24 9.00
CA GLU A 21 -5.21 -9.56 7.99
C GLU A 21 -4.68 -8.28 7.32
N VAL A 22 -5.59 -7.39 6.89
CA VAL A 22 -5.21 -6.12 6.27
C VAL A 22 -4.44 -5.25 7.26
N LEU A 23 -4.94 -5.12 8.49
CA LEU A 23 -4.28 -4.31 9.52
C LEU A 23 -2.93 -4.90 9.93
N ALA A 24 -2.78 -6.22 9.97
CA ALA A 24 -1.50 -6.87 10.25
C ALA A 24 -0.44 -6.57 9.18
N LEU A 25 -0.82 -6.64 7.89
CA LEU A 25 0.09 -6.29 6.78
C LEU A 25 0.51 -4.81 6.84
N LEU A 26 -0.43 -3.91 7.14
CA LEU A 26 -0.11 -2.48 7.32
C LEU A 26 0.84 -2.26 8.50
N ALA A 27 0.62 -2.95 9.62
CA ALA A 27 1.49 -2.87 10.79
C ALA A 27 2.91 -3.43 10.50
N GLU A 28 3.01 -4.51 9.74
CA GLU A 28 4.28 -5.10 9.30
C GLU A 28 5.06 -4.13 8.40
N SER A 29 4.41 -3.56 7.37
CA SER A 29 5.02 -2.56 6.49
C SER A 29 5.50 -1.33 7.28
N ARG A 30 4.69 -0.83 8.21
CA ARG A 30 5.07 0.27 9.10
C ARG A 30 6.30 -0.08 9.95
N ALA A 31 6.37 -1.29 10.49
CA ALA A 31 7.50 -1.74 11.31
C ALA A 31 8.80 -1.81 10.51
N LEU A 32 8.73 -2.13 9.20
CA LEU A 32 9.88 -2.07 8.30
C LEU A 32 10.33 -0.63 8.06
N LEU A 33 9.40 0.29 7.76
CA LEU A 33 9.70 1.69 7.49
C LEU A 33 10.21 2.45 8.72
N THR A 34 9.76 2.09 9.92
CA THR A 34 10.19 2.71 11.19
C THR A 34 11.70 2.56 11.42
N LYS A 35 12.34 1.56 10.81
CA LYS A 35 13.79 1.35 10.91
C LYS A 35 14.62 2.38 10.15
N ARG A 36 13.97 3.20 9.29
CA ARG A 36 14.61 4.22 8.43
C ARG A 36 15.77 3.67 7.61
N ASP A 37 15.56 2.48 7.05
CA ASP A 37 16.55 1.76 6.26
C ASP A 37 16.03 1.62 4.83
N ALA A 38 16.68 2.33 3.90
CA ALA A 38 16.31 2.35 2.48
C ALA A 38 16.28 0.95 1.85
N SER A 39 17.15 0.03 2.30
CA SER A 39 17.20 -1.34 1.78
C SER A 39 15.93 -2.15 2.09
N ARG A 40 15.17 -1.74 3.11
CA ARG A 40 13.92 -2.38 3.53
C ARG A 40 12.68 -1.83 2.84
N VAL A 41 12.79 -0.70 2.13
CA VAL A 41 11.64 -0.08 1.47
C VAL A 41 11.04 -1.02 0.41
N ALA A 42 11.88 -1.79 -0.28
CA ALA A 42 11.41 -2.78 -1.25
C ALA A 42 10.55 -3.89 -0.61
N GLU A 43 10.93 -4.33 0.59
CA GLU A 43 10.14 -5.30 1.36
C GLU A 43 8.85 -4.67 1.88
N ALA A 44 8.94 -3.47 2.46
CA ALA A 44 7.79 -2.73 2.94
C ALA A 44 6.75 -2.45 1.84
N SER A 45 7.22 -2.11 0.63
CA SER A 45 6.38 -1.88 -0.55
C SER A 45 5.65 -3.15 -0.99
N LYS A 46 6.31 -4.32 -0.97
CA LYS A 46 5.67 -5.61 -1.29
C LYS A 46 4.57 -5.97 -0.30
N VAL A 47 4.83 -5.79 1.00
CA VAL A 47 3.83 -6.03 2.05
C VAL A 47 2.65 -5.06 1.89
N LEU A 48 2.92 -3.78 1.62
CA LEU A 48 1.91 -2.76 1.42
C LEU A 48 1.05 -3.02 0.17
N SER A 49 1.69 -3.42 -0.94
CA SER A 49 1.01 -3.81 -2.18
C SER A 49 0.06 -4.98 -1.96
N ARG A 50 0.47 -5.97 -1.15
CA ARG A 50 -0.40 -7.09 -0.79
C ARG A 50 -1.64 -6.64 0.00
N ALA A 51 -1.50 -5.67 0.91
CA ALA A 51 -2.64 -5.10 1.62
C ALA A 51 -3.60 -4.38 0.65
N ASP A 52 -3.08 -3.59 -0.29
CA ASP A 52 -3.91 -2.94 -1.32
C ASP A 52 -4.60 -3.95 -2.25
N GLU A 53 -3.90 -5.01 -2.66
CA GLU A 53 -4.47 -6.08 -3.48
C GLU A 53 -5.63 -6.82 -2.80
N LEU A 54 -5.57 -7.01 -1.48
CA LEU A 54 -6.69 -7.58 -0.72
C LEU A 54 -7.92 -6.67 -0.76
N LEU A 55 -7.71 -5.35 -0.80
CA LEU A 55 -8.77 -4.35 -0.83
C LEU A 55 -9.29 -4.04 -2.25
N LYS A 56 -8.72 -4.64 -3.30
CA LYS A 56 -9.18 -4.47 -4.69
C LYS A 56 -10.43 -5.30 -4.97
N GLY A 57 -11.31 -4.72 -5.80
CA GLY A 57 -12.51 -5.38 -6.31
C GLY A 57 -13.70 -5.37 -5.33
N GLU A 58 -14.77 -6.04 -5.74
CA GLU A 58 -16.05 -6.10 -5.01
C GLU A 58 -15.90 -6.55 -3.52
N PRO A 59 -15.08 -7.58 -3.18
CA PRO A 59 -14.94 -8.00 -1.79
C PRO A 59 -14.26 -6.96 -0.90
N GLY A 60 -13.33 -6.17 -1.44
CA GLY A 60 -12.65 -5.10 -0.71
C GLY A 60 -13.58 -3.92 -0.41
N VAL A 61 -14.45 -3.55 -1.37
CA VAL A 61 -15.48 -2.53 -1.15
C VAL A 61 -16.46 -2.99 -0.06
N HIS A 62 -16.93 -4.23 -0.10
CA HIS A 62 -17.78 -4.78 0.96
C HIS A 62 -17.10 -4.81 2.33
N ALA A 63 -15.80 -5.11 2.38
CA ALA A 63 -15.03 -5.07 3.62
C ALA A 63 -14.98 -3.65 4.21
N LEU A 64 -14.96 -2.59 3.38
CA LEU A 64 -14.87 -1.20 3.82
C LEU A 64 -16.24 -0.59 4.21
N VAL A 65 -17.28 -0.80 3.39
CA VAL A 65 -18.62 -0.21 3.61
C VAL A 65 -19.23 -0.62 4.95
N GLY A 66 -18.95 -1.85 5.40
CA GLY A 66 -19.43 -2.37 6.69
C GLY A 66 -18.49 -2.16 7.88
N ASN A 67 -17.29 -1.62 7.69
CA ASN A 67 -16.22 -1.66 8.69
C ASN A 67 -15.47 -0.32 8.81
N ARG A 68 -16.04 0.60 9.60
CA ARG A 68 -15.42 1.91 9.88
C ARG A 68 -14.06 1.79 10.57
N GLU A 69 -13.86 0.76 11.38
CA GLU A 69 -12.58 0.53 12.06
C GLU A 69 -11.48 0.18 11.05
N LEU A 70 -11.78 -0.64 10.04
CA LEU A 70 -10.86 -0.94 8.95
C LEU A 70 -10.49 0.34 8.18
N ALA A 71 -11.49 1.14 7.80
CA ALA A 71 -11.26 2.40 7.09
C ALA A 71 -10.41 3.38 7.92
N SER A 72 -10.71 3.55 9.21
CA SER A 72 -9.91 4.36 10.13
C SER A 72 -8.49 3.81 10.31
N GLY A 73 -8.33 2.49 10.39
CA GLY A 73 -7.04 1.83 10.51
C GLY A 73 -6.15 2.04 9.29
N ILE A 74 -6.72 1.92 8.08
CA ILE A 74 -6.03 2.25 6.82
C ILE A 74 -5.66 3.73 6.80
N ALA A 75 -6.57 4.63 7.18
CA ALA A 75 -6.31 6.07 7.20
C ALA A 75 -5.14 6.43 8.15
N SER A 76 -5.12 5.85 9.36
CA SER A 76 -4.01 6.03 10.31
C SER A 76 -2.71 5.48 9.75
N ALA A 77 -2.74 4.27 9.18
CA ALA A 77 -1.55 3.64 8.62
C ALA A 77 -0.94 4.48 7.48
N VAL A 78 -1.77 5.01 6.58
CA VAL A 78 -1.31 5.92 5.53
C VAL A 78 -0.69 7.19 6.13
N ALA A 79 -1.40 7.84 7.07
CA ALA A 79 -0.92 9.08 7.70
C ALA A 79 0.41 8.90 8.45
N GLU A 80 0.66 7.72 9.00
CA GLU A 80 1.91 7.38 9.71
C GLU A 80 3.05 7.01 8.74
N MET A 81 2.78 6.27 7.67
CA MET A 81 3.81 5.78 6.76
C MET A 81 4.29 6.82 5.75
N THR A 82 3.43 7.74 5.31
CA THR A 82 3.82 8.83 4.41
C THR A 82 5.02 9.66 4.93
N PRO A 83 5.03 10.17 6.18
CA PRO A 83 6.17 10.92 6.70
C PRO A 83 7.41 10.05 6.92
N LEU A 84 7.25 8.75 7.25
CA LEU A 84 8.39 7.84 7.37
C LEU A 84 9.12 7.67 6.04
N LEU A 85 8.37 7.53 4.94
CA LEU A 85 8.95 7.36 3.61
C LEU A 85 9.66 8.64 3.14
N ALA A 86 9.06 9.81 3.38
CA ALA A 86 9.70 11.10 3.11
C ALA A 86 10.98 11.30 3.92
N ALA A 87 11.02 10.80 5.16
CA ALA A 87 12.21 10.87 6.00
C ALA A 87 13.35 9.98 5.47
N ILE A 88 13.03 8.77 4.97
CA ILE A 88 14.00 7.87 4.33
C ILE A 88 14.58 8.52 3.06
N GLU A 89 13.75 9.14 2.24
CA GLU A 89 14.21 9.90 1.06
C GLU A 89 15.16 11.03 1.46
N SER A 90 14.78 11.83 2.47
CA SER A 90 15.64 12.90 2.97
C SER A 90 16.97 12.38 3.51
N ASP A 91 17.00 11.21 4.15
CA ASP A 91 18.23 10.59 4.65
C ASP A 91 19.13 10.14 3.49
N LEU A 92 18.54 9.57 2.43
CA LEU A 92 19.26 9.16 1.22
C LEU A 92 19.85 10.37 0.48
N GLU A 93 19.05 11.43 0.30
CA GLU A 93 19.51 12.67 -0.33
C GLU A 93 20.64 13.32 0.47
N ALA A 94 20.55 13.34 1.81
CA ALA A 94 21.57 13.88 2.69
C ALA A 94 22.88 13.07 2.68
N ALA A 95 22.79 11.74 2.50
CA ALA A 95 23.96 10.88 2.33
C ALA A 95 24.69 11.13 0.99
N ALA A 96 24.01 11.72 0.00
CA ALA A 96 24.53 12.03 -1.33
C ALA A 96 25.18 10.82 -2.05
N ASP A 97 24.71 9.60 -1.75
CA ASP A 97 25.16 8.37 -2.39
C ASP A 97 24.25 8.05 -3.59
N ALA A 98 24.76 8.34 -4.78
CA ALA A 98 24.02 8.15 -6.03
C ALA A 98 23.58 6.70 -6.26
N LEU A 99 24.40 5.71 -5.87
CA LEU A 99 24.08 4.30 -6.07
C LEU A 99 22.99 3.86 -5.07
N ALA A 100 23.06 4.31 -3.82
CA ALA A 100 22.02 4.04 -2.82
C ALA A 100 20.68 4.67 -3.23
N ILE A 101 20.70 5.89 -3.75
CA ILE A 101 19.51 6.59 -4.27
C ILE A 101 18.91 5.80 -5.44
N GLU A 102 19.70 5.43 -6.44
CA GLU A 102 19.24 4.67 -7.60
C GLU A 102 18.61 3.33 -7.18
N ASN A 103 19.27 2.59 -6.29
CA ASN A 103 18.79 1.30 -5.80
C ASN A 103 17.47 1.39 -5.01
N ALA A 104 17.20 2.52 -4.35
CA ALA A 104 16.00 2.71 -3.53
C ALA A 104 14.86 3.42 -4.28
N ALA A 105 15.14 4.12 -5.39
CA ALA A 105 14.19 5.00 -6.06
C ALA A 105 12.90 4.29 -6.49
N GLU A 106 13.01 3.13 -7.15
CA GLU A 106 11.84 2.37 -7.61
C GLU A 106 10.98 1.89 -6.42
N ALA A 107 11.62 1.38 -5.36
CA ALA A 107 10.93 0.88 -4.19
C ALA A 107 10.16 1.99 -3.46
N ILE A 108 10.77 3.18 -3.35
CA ILE A 108 10.16 4.37 -2.75
C ILE A 108 8.98 4.85 -3.59
N ALA A 109 9.15 4.97 -4.91
CA ALA A 109 8.06 5.36 -5.81
C ALA A 109 6.88 4.40 -5.73
N SER A 110 7.15 3.09 -5.79
CA SER A 110 6.13 2.04 -5.64
C SER A 110 5.40 2.12 -4.30
N ALA A 111 6.11 2.33 -3.19
CA ALA A 111 5.48 2.49 -1.87
C ALA A 111 4.56 3.73 -1.83
N LYS A 112 4.99 4.87 -2.42
CA LYS A 112 4.17 6.09 -2.52
C LYS A 112 2.90 5.86 -3.35
N ASP A 113 3.01 5.17 -4.48
CA ASP A 113 1.86 4.88 -5.36
C ASP A 113 0.81 4.03 -4.63
N VAL A 114 1.24 3.04 -3.86
CA VAL A 114 0.31 2.20 -3.08
C VAL A 114 -0.33 3.00 -1.95
N LEU A 115 0.44 3.80 -1.19
CA LEU A 115 -0.14 4.69 -0.17
C LEU A 115 -1.17 5.65 -0.77
N TRP A 116 -0.88 6.18 -1.96
CA TRP A 116 -1.80 7.05 -2.69
C TRP A 116 -3.08 6.32 -3.09
N SER A 117 -2.99 5.08 -3.61
CA SER A 117 -4.15 4.27 -3.97
C SER A 117 -4.99 3.90 -2.75
N LEU A 118 -4.36 3.52 -1.63
CA LEU A 118 -5.07 3.28 -0.37
C LEU A 118 -5.83 4.52 0.10
N HIS A 119 -5.24 5.71 -0.01
CA HIS A 119 -5.89 6.95 0.40
C HIS A 119 -7.01 7.38 -0.56
N ASN A 120 -6.76 7.42 -1.86
CA ASN A 120 -7.66 8.02 -2.83
C ASN A 120 -8.65 7.03 -3.44
N ASP A 121 -8.24 5.78 -3.68
CA ASP A 121 -9.09 4.80 -4.36
C ASP A 121 -9.87 3.90 -3.39
N ARG A 122 -9.48 3.83 -2.11
CA ARG A 122 -10.17 2.97 -1.11
C ARG A 122 -10.94 3.76 -0.07
N LEU A 123 -10.43 4.90 0.40
CA LEU A 123 -11.07 5.66 1.49
C LEU A 123 -12.01 6.76 1.00
N ARG A 124 -11.91 7.19 -0.27
CA ARG A 124 -12.74 8.29 -0.83
C ARG A 124 -13.85 7.80 -1.78
N THR A 125 -14.01 6.48 -1.93
CA THR A 125 -15.13 5.82 -2.63
C THR A 125 -16.34 5.67 -1.73
#